data_AF-A0A1B6G2F5-F1
#
_entry.id   AF-A0A1B6G2F5-F1
#
_cell.length_a   1.000
_cell.length_b   1.000
_cell.length_c   1.000
_cell.angle_alpha   90.00
_cell.angle_beta   90.00
_cell.angle_gamma   90.00
#
_symmetry.space_group_name_H-M   'P 1'
#
loop_
_entity.id
_entity.type
_entity.pdbx_description
1 polymer ?
#
loop_
_entity_poly.entity_id
_entity_poly.type
_entity_poly.pdbx_seq_one_letter_code
_entity_poly.pdbx_strand_id
1 'polypeptide(L)'
;MNHQEEEEVVKRSYCRFKYKVEDLKKAIEEVKAGKTSINKASQIYSIPKGTLVNKLNSDDPLLRKMGPPTVLSQEEEKRLKDWILGKAKLGFPMHEEDLKDAVQKVLNDSERTTVFINNRPGKK
;
A
#
# COMPACT_ATOMS: atom_id res chain seq x y z
N MET A 1 0.72 -48.78 1.03
CA MET A 1 1.70 -48.23 1.98
C MET A 1 2.11 -46.84 1.50
N ASN A 2 1.62 -45.82 2.21
CA ASN A 2 2.14 -44.46 2.36
C ASN A 2 2.25 -43.55 1.12
N HIS A 3 1.12 -42.92 0.76
CA HIS A 3 1.18 -41.56 0.24
C HIS A 3 1.18 -40.61 1.45
N GLN A 4 2.32 -39.97 1.71
CA GLN A 4 2.43 -38.88 2.67
C GLN A 4 1.76 -37.65 2.04
N GLU A 5 0.62 -37.24 2.60
CA GLU A 5 0.08 -35.90 2.41
C GLU A 5 1.03 -34.92 3.11
N GLU A 6 1.75 -34.13 2.33
CA GLU A 6 2.46 -32.95 2.84
C GLU A 6 1.43 -31.85 3.14
N GLU A 7 1.05 -31.70 4.41
CA GLU A 7 0.34 -30.52 4.87
C GLU A 7 1.27 -29.30 4.80
N GLU A 8 1.08 -28.45 3.79
CA GLU A 8 1.69 -27.13 3.76
C GLU A 8 1.22 -26.32 4.98
N VAL A 9 2.15 -26.06 5.91
CA VAL A 9 1.92 -25.19 7.06
C VAL A 9 1.74 -23.75 6.58
N VAL A 10 0.50 -23.36 6.29
CA VAL A 10 0.13 -21.98 5.96
C VAL A 10 0.35 -21.12 7.19
N LYS A 11 1.50 -20.45 7.27
CA LYS A 11 1.76 -19.41 8.28
C LYS A 11 0.64 -18.38 8.21
N ARG A 12 -0.14 -18.22 9.29
CA ARG A 12 -1.17 -17.17 9.37
C ARG A 12 -0.50 -15.81 9.23
N SER A 13 -0.56 -15.25 8.03
CA SER A 13 -0.13 -13.88 7.79
C SER A 13 -1.09 -12.96 8.55
N TYR A 14 -0.53 -12.01 9.30
CA TYR A 14 -1.34 -11.00 9.96
C TYR A 14 -2.05 -10.16 8.89
N CYS A 15 -3.33 -10.44 8.66
CA CYS A 15 -4.14 -9.74 7.69
C CYS A 15 -5.07 -8.77 8.40
N ARG A 16 -4.75 -7.47 8.36
CA ARG A 16 -5.59 -6.39 8.94
C ARG A 16 -6.99 -6.36 8.30
N PHE A 17 -7.13 -6.80 7.06
CA PHE A 17 -8.39 -6.80 6.32
C PHE A 17 -8.82 -8.22 5.96
N LYS A 18 -10.01 -8.64 6.39
CA LYS A 18 -10.50 -10.01 6.15
C LYS A 18 -10.94 -10.29 4.70
N TYR A 19 -10.91 -9.29 3.82
CA TYR A 19 -11.39 -9.40 2.44
C TYR A 19 -10.37 -8.89 1.43
N LYS A 20 -10.32 -9.56 0.28
CA LYS A 20 -9.44 -9.23 -0.84
C LYS A 20 -9.95 -8.00 -1.60
N VAL A 21 -9.05 -7.35 -2.34
CA VAL A 21 -9.39 -6.15 -3.12
C VAL A 21 -10.23 -6.53 -4.34
N GLU A 22 -9.97 -7.70 -4.92
CA GLU A 22 -10.68 -8.25 -6.07
C GLU A 22 -12.13 -8.55 -5.72
N ASP A 23 -12.37 -9.16 -4.56
CA ASP A 23 -13.72 -9.45 -4.06
C ASP A 23 -14.50 -8.17 -3.76
N LEU A 24 -13.82 -7.14 -3.25
CA LEU A 24 -14.42 -5.82 -3.04
C LEU A 24 -14.86 -5.19 -4.37
N LYS A 25 -14.01 -5.27 -5.41
CA LYS A 25 -14.33 -4.72 -6.73
C LYS A 25 -15.54 -5.42 -7.34
N LYS A 26 -15.56 -6.75 -7.33
CA LYS A 26 -16.69 -7.55 -7.84
C LYS A 26 -17.99 -7.23 -7.09
N ALA A 27 -17.93 -7.17 -5.76
CA ALA A 27 -19.09 -6.84 -4.93
C ALA A 27 -19.66 -5.45 -5.27
N ILE A 28 -18.80 -4.45 -5.49
CA ILE A 28 -19.23 -3.10 -5.88
C ILE A 28 -19.84 -3.10 -7.28
N GLU A 29 -19.23 -3.79 -8.25
CA GLU A 29 -19.73 -3.88 -9.62
C GLU A 29 -21.11 -4.55 -9.68
N GLU A 30 -21.32 -5.65 -8.94
CA GLU A 30 -22.61 -6.34 -8.89
C GLU A 30 -23.72 -5.51 -8.24
N VAL A 31 -23.39 -4.78 -7.16
CA VAL A 31 -24.34 -3.89 -6.49
C VAL A 31 -24.67 -2.69 -7.36
N LYS A 32 -23.68 -2.08 -8.03
CA LYS A 32 -23.90 -0.98 -8.99
C LYS A 32 -24.74 -1.43 -10.20
N ALA A 33 -24.55 -2.66 -10.66
CA ALA A 33 -25.34 -3.26 -11.74
C ALA A 33 -26.76 -3.69 -11.31
N GLY A 34 -27.14 -3.53 -10.03
CA GLY A 34 -28.44 -3.92 -9.51
C GLY A 34 -28.68 -5.43 -9.43
N LYS A 35 -27.65 -6.26 -9.65
CA LYS A 35 -27.77 -7.73 -9.64
C LYS A 35 -28.00 -8.28 -8.24
N THR A 36 -27.53 -7.60 -7.21
CA THR A 36 -27.55 -8.08 -5.83
C THR A 36 -27.63 -6.91 -4.85
N SER A 37 -28.34 -7.09 -3.73
CA SER A 37 -28.42 -6.06 -2.67
C SER A 37 -27.15 -6.00 -1.83
N ILE A 38 -26.88 -4.85 -1.19
CA ILE A 38 -25.71 -4.67 -0.31
C ILE A 38 -25.62 -5.77 0.76
N ASN A 39 -26.77 -6.16 1.33
CA ASN A 39 -26.84 -7.22 2.33
C ASN A 39 -26.39 -8.58 1.77
N LYS A 40 -26.83 -8.91 0.56
CA LYS A 40 -26.53 -10.18 -0.08
C LYS A 40 -25.09 -10.23 -0.58
N ALA A 41 -24.57 -9.12 -1.12
CA ALA A 41 -23.16 -8.98 -1.48
C ALA A 41 -22.23 -9.10 -0.25
N SER A 42 -22.63 -8.52 0.89
CA SER A 42 -21.88 -8.65 2.15
C SER A 42 -21.72 -10.10 2.60
N GLN A 43 -22.75 -10.93 2.44
CA GLN A 43 -22.71 -12.36 2.77
C GLN A 43 -21.89 -13.17 1.78
N ILE A 44 -22.06 -12.93 0.47
CA ILE A 44 -21.37 -13.69 -0.59
C ILE A 44 -19.86 -13.43 -0.53
N TYR A 45 -19.46 -12.16 -0.45
CA TYR A 45 -18.06 -11.76 -0.49
C TYR A 45 -17.41 -11.63 0.89
N SER A 46 -18.16 -11.91 1.98
CA SER A 46 -17.70 -11.75 3.37
C SER A 46 -17.13 -10.36 3.67
N ILE A 47 -17.71 -9.32 3.07
CA ILE A 47 -17.30 -7.91 3.24
C ILE A 47 -18.27 -7.22 4.19
N PRO A 48 -17.80 -6.47 5.22
CA PRO A 48 -18.69 -5.72 6.08
C PRO A 48 -19.58 -4.74 5.30
N LYS A 49 -20.87 -4.70 5.63
CA LYS A 49 -21.86 -3.83 4.97
C LYS A 49 -21.43 -2.36 4.94
N GLY A 50 -20.90 -1.85 6.07
CA GLY A 50 -20.40 -0.48 6.16
C GLY A 50 -19.27 -0.17 5.16
N THR A 51 -18.42 -1.16 4.86
CA THR A 51 -17.39 -1.01 3.81
C THR A 51 -18.02 -0.87 2.43
N LEU A 52 -19.01 -1.71 2.10
CA LEU A 52 -19.71 -1.62 0.81
C LEU A 52 -20.45 -0.29 0.67
N VAL A 53 -21.17 0.14 1.72
CA VAL A 53 -21.88 1.42 1.75
C VAL A 53 -20.92 2.59 1.55
N ASN A 54 -19.81 2.64 2.29
CA ASN A 54 -18.81 3.70 2.13
C ASN A 54 -18.23 3.71 0.71
N LYS A 55 -17.90 2.54 0.14
CA LYS A 55 -17.37 2.45 -1.23
C LYS A 55 -18.37 2.76 -2.33
N LEU A 56 -19.66 2.68 -2.05
CA LEU A 56 -20.71 3.05 -3.00
C LEU A 56 -21.05 4.55 -2.90
N ASN A 57 -20.99 5.12 -1.70
CA ASN A 57 -21.35 6.51 -1.42
C ASN A 57 -20.18 7.49 -1.53
N SER A 58 -18.94 7.03 -1.40
CA SER A 58 -17.72 7.83 -1.44
C SER A 58 -16.86 7.42 -2.64
N ASP A 59 -16.29 8.38 -3.34
CA ASP A 59 -15.29 8.18 -4.42
C ASP A 59 -13.93 7.71 -3.88
N ASP A 60 -13.93 6.96 -2.77
CA ASP A 60 -12.70 6.51 -2.15
C ASP A 60 -12.01 5.46 -3.04
N PRO A 61 -10.71 5.61 -3.33
CA PRO A 61 -9.98 4.67 -4.18
C PRO A 61 -10.08 3.23 -3.67
N LEU A 62 -10.32 2.27 -4.57
CA LEU A 62 -10.36 0.84 -4.23
C LEU A 62 -9.06 0.38 -3.57
N LEU A 63 -7.95 0.97 -4.01
CA LEU A 63 -6.64 0.80 -3.39
C LEU A 63 -6.59 1.58 -2.08
N ARG A 64 -6.36 0.83 -1.01
CA ARG A 64 -6.26 1.37 0.34
C ARG A 64 -4.89 2.05 0.48
N LYS A 65 -4.86 3.40 0.52
CA LYS A 65 -3.66 4.13 0.95
C LYS A 65 -3.71 4.29 2.47
N MET A 66 -2.74 3.73 3.17
CA MET A 66 -2.62 3.89 4.62
C MET A 66 -1.64 5.02 4.92
N GLY A 67 -2.04 5.93 5.80
CA GLY A 67 -1.20 7.04 6.25
C GLY A 67 -1.24 8.29 5.36
N PRO A 68 -0.49 9.34 5.75
CA PRO A 68 -0.41 10.60 5.04
C PRO A 68 0.08 10.44 3.59
N PRO A 69 -0.18 11.43 2.71
CA PRO A 69 0.41 11.45 1.38
C PRO A 69 1.94 11.43 1.44
N THR A 70 2.55 10.78 0.46
CA THR A 70 4.01 10.76 0.29
C THR A 70 4.47 12.14 -0.16
N VAL A 71 5.56 12.64 0.42
CA VAL A 71 6.15 13.94 0.05
C VAL A 71 6.93 13.83 -1.27
N LEU A 72 7.52 12.67 -1.51
CA LEU A 72 8.22 12.35 -2.76
C LEU A 72 7.25 11.74 -3.78
N SER A 73 7.53 11.99 -5.06
CA SER A 73 6.84 11.32 -6.16
C SER A 73 7.29 9.86 -6.26
N GLN A 74 6.47 9.01 -6.88
CA GLN A 74 6.81 7.60 -7.09
C GLN A 74 8.11 7.43 -7.92
N GLU A 75 8.38 8.36 -8.82
CA GLU A 75 9.59 8.36 -9.65
C GLU A 75 10.84 8.70 -8.84
N GLU A 76 10.74 9.70 -7.96
CA GLU A 76 11.82 10.10 -7.05
C GLU A 76 12.16 8.96 -6.07
N GLU A 77 11.14 8.34 -5.47
CA GLU A 77 11.32 7.18 -4.58
C GLU A 77 11.97 6.00 -5.31
N LYS A 78 11.54 5.74 -6.56
CA LYS A 78 12.13 4.68 -7.39
C LYS A 78 13.61 4.96 -7.67
N ARG A 79 13.96 6.19 -8.04
CA ARG A 79 15.34 6.60 -8.30
C ARG A 79 16.23 6.45 -7.06
N LEU A 80 15.74 6.85 -5.88
CA LEU A 80 16.44 6.66 -4.61
C LEU A 80 16.65 5.19 -4.29
N LYS A 81 15.61 4.36 -4.45
CA LYS A 81 15.68 2.91 -4.25
C LYS A 81 16.73 2.27 -5.15
N ASP A 82 16.69 2.56 -6.45
CA ASP A 82 17.61 2.00 -7.43
C ASP A 82 19.06 2.44 -7.16
N TRP A 83 19.25 3.68 -6.72
CA TRP A 83 20.55 4.20 -6.30
C TRP A 83 21.11 3.48 -5.07
N ILE A 84 20.31 3.30 -4.01
CA ILE A 84 20.70 2.56 -2.79
C ILE A 84 21.06 1.12 -3.13
N LEU A 85 20.20 0.43 -3.91
CA LEU A 85 20.43 -0.96 -4.30
C LEU A 85 21.68 -1.10 -5.19
N GLY A 86 21.91 -0.14 -6.09
CA GLY A 86 23.11 -0.10 -6.92
C GLY A 86 24.39 0.05 -6.10
N LYS A 87 24.39 0.96 -5.12
CA LYS A 87 25.53 1.17 -4.20
C LYS A 87 25.81 -0.05 -3.34
N ALA A 88 24.76 -0.67 -2.78
CA ALA A 88 24.90 -1.89 -1.99
C ALA A 88 25.51 -3.04 -2.81
N LYS A 89 25.10 -3.21 -4.08
CA LYS A 89 25.68 -4.22 -4.98
C LYS A 89 27.17 -4.02 -5.26
N LEU A 90 27.64 -2.77 -5.25
CA LEU A 90 29.05 -2.42 -5.45
C LEU A 90 29.90 -2.59 -4.18
N GLY A 91 29.34 -3.13 -3.09
CA GLY A 91 30.04 -3.34 -1.82
C GLY A 91 30.08 -2.12 -0.91
N PHE A 92 29.33 -1.06 -1.23
CA PHE A 92 29.25 0.16 -0.42
C PHE A 92 27.81 0.36 0.05
N PRO A 93 27.36 -0.34 1.12
CA PRO A 93 26.07 -0.05 1.72
C PRO A 93 26.05 1.39 2.25
N MET A 94 24.94 2.09 2.02
CA MET A 94 24.79 3.50 2.33
C MET A 94 24.28 3.72 3.74
N HIS A 95 24.70 4.81 4.39
CA HIS A 95 24.18 5.19 5.69
C HIS A 95 22.83 5.93 5.57
N GLU A 96 22.04 5.93 6.64
CA GLU A 96 20.74 6.63 6.66
C GLU A 96 20.88 8.14 6.42
N GLU A 97 22.00 8.73 6.85
CA GLU A 97 22.27 10.16 6.68
C GLU A 97 22.46 10.56 5.22
N ASP A 98 23.19 9.76 4.43
CA ASP A 98 23.38 10.02 3.00
C ASP A 98 22.03 10.00 2.25
N LEU A 99 21.13 9.11 2.67
CA LEU A 99 19.77 9.06 2.13
C LEU A 99 18.97 10.31 2.51
N LYS A 100 19.07 10.77 3.77
CA LYS A 100 18.39 12.00 4.21
C LYS A 100 18.88 13.22 3.47
N ASP A 101 20.19 13.30 3.22
CA ASP A 101 20.80 14.43 2.51
C ASP A 101 20.41 14.41 1.02
N ALA A 102 20.35 13.23 0.41
CA ALA A 102 19.82 13.07 -0.95
C ALA A 102 18.34 13.50 -1.05
N VAL A 103 17.51 13.08 -0.10
CA VAL A 103 16.09 13.50 -0.04
C VAL A 103 15.97 15.00 0.16
N GLN A 104 16.75 15.58 1.08
CA GLN A 104 16.73 17.02 1.33
C GLN A 104 17.13 17.82 0.08
N LYS A 105 18.12 17.33 -0.68
CA LYS A 105 18.52 17.94 -1.95
C LYS A 105 17.38 17.91 -2.98
N VAL A 106 16.76 16.76 -3.18
CA VAL A 106 15.61 16.61 -4.11
C VAL A 106 14.46 17.56 -3.73
N LEU A 107 14.19 17.72 -2.43
CA LEU A 107 13.13 18.60 -1.94
C LEU A 107 13.47 20.07 -2.12
N ASN A 108 14.72 20.47 -1.89
CA ASN A 108 15.19 21.83 -2.15
C ASN A 108 15.12 22.19 -3.63
N ASP A 109 15.49 21.26 -4.51
CA ASP A 109 15.46 21.45 -5.97
C ASP A 109 14.01 21.53 -6.52
N SER A 110 13.03 20.98 -5.81
CA SER A 110 11.64 20.88 -6.26
C SER A 110 10.71 22.01 -5.77
N GLU A 111 11.20 22.95 -4.94
CA GLU A 111 10.43 24.07 -4.34
C GLU A 111 9.05 23.68 -3.75
N ARG A 112 8.89 22.45 -3.24
CA ARG A 112 7.59 21.95 -2.74
C ARG A 112 7.36 22.33 -1.28
N THR A 113 6.09 22.49 -0.90
CA THR A 113 5.68 22.57 0.51
C THR A 113 5.79 21.18 1.14
N THR A 114 6.73 21.03 2.08
CA THR A 114 6.95 19.75 2.78
C THR A 114 6.50 19.84 4.23
N VAL A 115 6.18 18.69 4.83
CA VAL A 115 5.88 18.57 6.27
C VAL A 115 7.15 18.45 7.12
N PHE A 116 8.33 18.45 6.49
CA PHE A 116 9.61 18.22 7.17
C PHE A 116 10.22 19.54 7.63
N ILE A 117 10.82 19.51 8.82
CA ILE A 117 11.61 20.65 9.32
C ILE A 117 12.85 20.78 8.42
N ASN A 118 13.05 21.94 7.81
CA ASN A 118 14.17 22.23 6.90
C ASN A 118 14.28 21.26 5.70
N ASN A 119 13.15 20.76 5.20
CA ASN A 119 13.10 19.75 4.12
C ASN A 119 13.90 18.48 4.42
N ARG A 120 14.27 18.23 5.69
CA ARG A 120 15.09 17.08 6.08
C ARG A 120 14.23 16.06 6.81
N PRO A 121 14.15 14.80 6.34
CA PRO A 121 13.46 13.75 7.07
C PRO A 121 14.05 13.56 8.48
N GLY A 122 13.17 13.48 9.48
CA GLY A 122 13.55 13.29 10.88
C GLY A 122 14.09 11.89 11.18
N LYS A 123 14.51 11.66 12.44
CA LYS A 123 14.75 10.31 12.95
C LYS A 123 13.40 9.65 13.26
N LYS A 124 13.25 8.37 12.89
CA LYS A 124 12.11 7.55 13.30
C LYS A 124 12.28 7.04 14.72
#